data_AF-A0ABD5NSJ2-F1
#
_entry.id   AF-A0ABD5NSJ2-F1
#
_cell.length_a   1.000
_cell.length_b   1.000
_cell.length_c   1.000
_cell.angle_alpha   90.00
_cell.angle_beta   90.00
_cell.angle_gamma   90.00
#
_symmetry.space_group_name_H-M   'P 1'
#
loop_
_entity.id
_entity.type
_entity.pdbx_description
1 polymer ?
#
loop_
_entity_poly.entity_id
_entity_poly.type
_entity_poly.pdbx_seq_one_letter_code
_entity_poly.pdbx_strand_id
1 'polypeptide(L)'
;MSREPTFGSSAIRRQFSELAELIDDELTVYLIGGGALTLAELKNATKDVDLIVRSDSELRQLRTALRSAGYEPPAGLSESYHELEASFILENDRRRFDVFCEQVAGVLFLTDSMVSRSRHLFDEGPLSVRTVALTDIFLFKAVANREDDVDDMIRIAQGGIDDDVILEEVETQLGLIGRDEFIGAMKHKLDRLEERGYVFDIHAEIESLYVSLGTERQSTMLSPRFWSSNTMTISTRVSPSRRLNARSVWK
;
A
#
# COMPACT_ATOMS: atom_id res chain seq x y z
N MET A 1 -25.38 12.45 -18.50
CA MET A 1 -24.42 11.81 -17.58
C MET A 1 -24.91 12.04 -16.16
N SER A 2 -25.48 11.02 -15.52
CA SER A 2 -25.83 11.11 -14.10
C SER A 2 -24.52 11.17 -13.31
N ARG A 3 -24.28 12.24 -12.55
CA ARG A 3 -23.15 12.30 -11.61
C ARG A 3 -23.27 11.10 -10.65
N GLU A 4 -22.16 10.40 -10.46
CA GLU A 4 -22.07 9.40 -9.39
C GLU A 4 -22.41 10.06 -8.05
N PRO A 5 -23.16 9.38 -7.16
CA PRO A 5 -23.41 9.93 -5.84
C PRO A 5 -22.10 10.08 -5.08
N THR A 6 -22.08 11.09 -4.23
CA THR A 6 -20.96 11.31 -3.32
C THR A 6 -21.52 11.43 -1.90
N PHE A 7 -20.76 10.96 -0.92
CA PHE A 7 -21.14 10.86 0.48
C PHE A 7 -20.42 11.92 1.30
N GLY A 8 -21.20 12.79 1.96
CA GLY A 8 -20.68 13.70 2.98
C GLY A 8 -20.49 13.02 4.34
N SER A 9 -19.95 13.75 5.31
CA SER A 9 -19.53 13.22 6.61
C SER A 9 -20.61 12.48 7.39
N SER A 10 -21.86 12.96 7.35
CA SER A 10 -22.99 12.30 8.03
C SER A 10 -23.39 10.97 7.39
N ALA A 11 -23.26 10.84 6.06
CA ALA A 11 -23.52 9.60 5.34
C ALA A 11 -22.41 8.57 5.57
N ILE A 12 -21.16 9.02 5.69
CA ILE A 12 -20.03 8.15 6.06
C ILE A 12 -20.25 7.61 7.48
N ARG A 13 -20.54 8.46 8.46
CA ARG A 13 -20.78 8.02 9.85
C ARG A 13 -21.92 7.02 9.96
N ARG A 14 -23.03 7.27 9.27
CA ARG A 14 -24.19 6.35 9.26
C ARG A 14 -23.81 4.95 8.76
N GLN A 15 -22.98 4.85 7.72
CA GLN A 15 -22.53 3.55 7.21
C GLN A 15 -21.71 2.78 8.26
N PHE A 16 -20.89 3.47 9.06
CA PHE A 16 -20.18 2.84 10.17
C PHE A 16 -21.11 2.43 11.31
N SER A 17 -22.10 3.24 11.68
CA SER A 17 -23.08 2.87 12.71
C SER A 17 -23.91 1.64 12.27
N GLU A 18 -24.35 1.58 11.01
CA GLU A 18 -25.05 0.41 10.44
C GLU A 18 -24.17 -0.85 10.46
N LEU A 19 -22.86 -0.69 10.21
CA LEU A 19 -21.91 -1.80 10.23
C LEU A 19 -21.60 -2.30 11.64
N ALA A 20 -21.50 -1.39 12.61
CA ALA A 20 -21.21 -1.69 14.01
C ALA A 20 -22.24 -2.63 14.66
N GLU A 21 -23.50 -2.55 14.24
CA GLU A 21 -24.57 -3.45 14.71
C GLU A 21 -24.37 -4.92 14.30
N LEU A 22 -23.47 -5.19 13.36
CA LEU A 22 -23.21 -6.51 12.77
C LEU A 22 -21.82 -7.07 13.14
N ILE A 23 -21.12 -6.39 14.05
CA ILE A 23 -19.78 -6.76 14.52
C ILE A 23 -19.93 -7.25 15.96
N ASP A 24 -19.45 -8.47 16.24
CA ASP A 24 -19.56 -9.08 17.57
C ASP A 24 -18.32 -8.85 18.45
N ASP A 25 -17.12 -8.96 17.86
CA ASP A 25 -15.83 -8.81 18.56
C ASP A 25 -15.17 -7.45 18.29
N GLU A 26 -14.23 -7.02 19.13
CA GLU A 26 -13.48 -5.77 18.92
C GLU A 26 -12.82 -5.71 17.53
N LEU A 27 -13.10 -4.64 16.78
CA LEU A 27 -12.55 -4.41 15.45
C LEU A 27 -12.06 -2.98 15.35
N THR A 28 -10.78 -2.78 15.00
CA THR A 28 -10.25 -1.46 14.66
C THR A 28 -10.04 -1.35 13.16
N VAL A 29 -10.56 -0.28 12.57
CA VAL A 29 -10.35 0.05 11.15
C VAL A 29 -9.66 1.41 11.01
N TYR A 30 -8.78 1.53 10.01
CA TYR A 30 -8.07 2.75 9.70
C TYR A 30 -8.59 3.33 8.38
N LEU A 31 -9.34 4.41 8.48
CA LEU A 31 -9.86 5.18 7.37
C LEU A 31 -8.74 5.94 6.67
N ILE A 32 -8.69 5.81 5.34
CA ILE A 32 -7.78 6.54 4.46
C ILE A 32 -8.57 7.21 3.32
N GLY A 33 -7.85 7.71 2.31
CA GLY A 33 -8.44 8.11 1.05
C GLY A 33 -9.45 9.26 1.15
N GLY A 34 -10.43 9.28 0.25
CA GLY A 34 -11.38 10.39 0.13
C GLY A 34 -12.30 10.53 1.35
N GLY A 35 -12.68 9.41 1.96
CA GLY A 35 -13.53 9.39 3.16
C GLY A 35 -12.87 10.07 4.37
N ALA A 36 -11.57 9.82 4.59
CA ALA A 36 -10.80 10.51 5.63
C ALA A 36 -10.77 12.03 5.41
N LEU A 37 -10.52 12.48 4.17
CA LEU A 37 -10.50 13.90 3.83
C LEU A 37 -11.87 14.57 3.99
N THR A 38 -12.96 13.84 3.72
CA THR A 38 -14.32 14.34 3.98
C THR A 38 -14.61 14.49 5.47
N LEU A 39 -14.21 13.53 6.30
CA LEU A 39 -14.36 13.66 7.75
C LEU A 39 -13.43 14.72 8.36
N ALA A 40 -12.34 15.07 7.69
CA ALA A 40 -11.44 16.16 8.06
C ALA A 40 -11.87 17.54 7.49
N GLU A 41 -13.04 17.62 6.84
CA GLU A 41 -13.56 18.86 6.22
C GLU A 41 -12.69 19.44 5.08
N LEU A 42 -11.76 18.64 4.55
CA LEU A 42 -10.92 19.01 3.40
C LEU A 42 -11.60 18.73 2.06
N LYS A 43 -12.65 17.89 2.05
CA LYS A 43 -13.40 17.51 0.86
C LYS A 43 -14.89 17.42 1.15
N ASN A 44 -15.74 17.98 0.28
CA ASN A 44 -17.18 18.00 0.50
C ASN A 44 -17.82 16.60 0.55
N ALA A 45 -17.32 15.66 -0.26
CA ALA A 45 -17.85 14.32 -0.34
C ALA A 45 -16.88 13.33 -1.02
N THR A 46 -17.06 12.04 -0.74
CA THR A 46 -16.29 10.92 -1.33
C THR A 46 -17.20 9.97 -2.12
N LYS A 47 -16.63 9.17 -3.02
CA LYS A 47 -17.38 8.12 -3.75
C LYS A 47 -17.38 6.79 -2.99
N ASP A 48 -16.32 6.53 -2.26
CA ASP A 48 -15.97 5.26 -1.64
C ASP A 48 -15.40 5.50 -0.23
N VAL A 49 -15.42 4.44 0.59
CA VAL A 49 -14.82 4.40 1.92
C VAL A 49 -13.65 3.41 1.89
N ASP A 50 -12.44 3.94 1.96
CA ASP A 50 -11.20 3.17 1.96
C ASP A 50 -10.78 2.82 3.40
N LEU A 51 -10.63 1.53 3.71
CA LEU A 51 -10.27 1.04 5.04
C LEU A 51 -9.05 0.14 5.01
N ILE A 52 -8.20 0.25 6.03
CA ILE A 52 -7.14 -0.70 6.31
C ILE A 52 -7.48 -1.46 7.61
N VAL A 53 -7.29 -2.77 7.60
CA VAL A 53 -7.24 -3.63 8.79
C VAL A 53 -5.84 -4.23 8.95
N ARG A 54 -5.49 -4.67 10.15
CA ARG A 54 -4.13 -5.11 10.49
C ARG A 54 -3.95 -6.62 10.54
N SER A 55 -5.02 -7.38 10.34
CA SER A 55 -4.94 -8.84 10.35
C SER A 55 -6.01 -9.49 9.47
N ASP A 56 -5.71 -10.71 9.02
CA ASP A 56 -6.67 -11.54 8.30
C ASP A 56 -7.94 -11.86 9.11
N SER A 57 -7.84 -11.87 10.44
CA SER A 57 -9.00 -12.08 11.31
C SER A 57 -9.96 -10.91 11.24
N GLU A 58 -9.44 -9.68 11.43
CA GLU A 58 -10.19 -8.43 11.28
C GLU A 58 -10.76 -8.30 9.85
N LEU A 59 -9.98 -8.68 8.83
CA LEU A 59 -10.43 -8.68 7.44
C LEU A 59 -11.65 -9.59 7.22
N ARG A 60 -11.61 -10.81 7.76
CA ARG A 60 -12.73 -11.76 7.68
C ARG A 60 -13.96 -11.27 8.44
N GLN A 61 -13.76 -10.69 9.62
CA GLN A 61 -14.83 -10.12 10.43
C GLN A 61 -15.52 -8.97 9.71
N LEU A 62 -14.75 -7.99 9.22
CA LEU A 62 -15.25 -6.85 8.46
C LEU A 62 -15.98 -7.29 7.20
N ARG A 63 -15.42 -8.26 6.46
CA ARG A 63 -16.08 -8.84 5.29
C ARG A 63 -17.44 -9.45 5.65
N THR A 64 -17.50 -10.23 6.72
CA THR A 64 -18.74 -10.86 7.18
C THR A 64 -19.79 -9.83 7.55
N ALA A 65 -19.42 -8.80 8.30
CA ALA A 65 -20.33 -7.71 8.67
C ALA A 65 -20.86 -6.96 7.44
N LEU A 66 -19.99 -6.62 6.47
CA LEU A 66 -20.40 -5.99 5.21
C LEU A 66 -21.33 -6.89 4.39
N ARG A 67 -21.09 -8.20 4.31
CA ARG A 67 -22.00 -9.14 3.64
C ARG A 67 -23.36 -9.22 4.32
N SER A 68 -23.38 -9.28 5.64
CA SER A 68 -24.63 -9.26 6.43
C SER A 68 -25.42 -7.96 6.25
N ALA A 69 -24.73 -6.84 6.02
CA ALA A 69 -25.34 -5.56 5.64
C ALA A 69 -25.81 -5.47 4.18
N GLY A 70 -25.65 -6.54 3.39
CA GLY A 70 -26.08 -6.63 2.00
C GLY A 70 -25.09 -6.06 0.98
N TYR A 71 -23.83 -5.82 1.34
CA TYR A 71 -22.80 -5.44 0.37
C TYR A 71 -22.30 -6.67 -0.39
N GLU A 72 -22.19 -6.55 -1.71
CA GLU A 72 -21.81 -7.62 -2.64
C GLU A 72 -20.64 -7.16 -3.54
N PRO A 73 -19.89 -8.06 -4.19
CA PRO A 73 -18.88 -7.64 -5.16
C PRO A 73 -19.57 -6.89 -6.31
N PRO A 74 -18.95 -5.82 -6.83
CA PRO A 74 -19.52 -5.06 -7.94
C PRO A 74 -19.85 -5.96 -9.15
N ALA A 75 -21.03 -5.76 -9.74
CA ALA A 75 -21.44 -6.50 -10.93
C ALA A 75 -20.68 -6.00 -12.16
N GLY A 76 -19.77 -6.83 -12.69
CA GLY A 76 -18.90 -6.46 -13.81
C GLY A 76 -17.66 -5.72 -13.34
N LEU A 77 -16.68 -6.49 -12.85
CA LEU A 77 -15.33 -6.01 -12.57
C LEU A 77 -14.71 -5.54 -13.90
N SER A 78 -14.75 -4.24 -14.18
CA SER A 78 -13.94 -3.63 -15.26
C SER A 78 -12.45 -3.70 -14.92
N GLU A 79 -11.57 -3.54 -15.92
CA GLU A 79 -10.10 -3.53 -15.73
C GLU A 79 -9.65 -2.55 -14.64
N SER A 80 -10.35 -1.42 -14.45
CA SER A 80 -10.09 -0.45 -13.38
C SER A 80 -10.23 -1.01 -11.95
N TYR A 81 -10.97 -2.11 -11.74
CA TYR A 81 -11.07 -2.76 -10.43
C TYR A 81 -9.85 -3.62 -10.10
N HIS A 82 -9.08 -4.06 -11.10
CA HIS A 82 -7.85 -4.81 -10.88
C HIS A 82 -6.69 -3.90 -10.40
N GLU A 83 -6.78 -2.58 -10.63
CA GLU A 83 -5.74 -1.61 -10.30
C GLU A 83 -5.71 -1.21 -8.81
N LEU A 84 -6.79 -1.44 -8.07
CA LEU A 84 -6.88 -1.00 -6.67
C LEU A 84 -6.07 -1.89 -5.72
N GLU A 85 -5.72 -3.12 -6.12
CA GLU A 85 -5.04 -4.13 -5.29
C GLU A 85 -5.61 -4.28 -3.85
N ALA A 86 -6.90 -3.94 -3.68
CA ALA A 86 -7.61 -4.08 -2.42
C ALA A 86 -7.82 -5.58 -2.10
N SER A 87 -7.77 -5.92 -0.81
CA SER A 87 -8.03 -7.28 -0.35
C SER A 87 -9.47 -7.72 -0.64
N PHE A 88 -10.41 -6.78 -0.65
CA PHE A 88 -11.70 -6.93 -1.30
C PHE A 88 -12.37 -5.58 -1.54
N ILE A 89 -13.30 -5.56 -2.48
CA ILE A 89 -14.19 -4.43 -2.75
C ILE A 89 -15.62 -4.94 -2.62
N LEU A 90 -16.45 -4.24 -1.86
CA LEU A 90 -17.87 -4.56 -1.71
C LEU A 90 -18.72 -3.31 -1.88
N GLU A 91 -19.85 -3.47 -2.55
CA GLU A 91 -20.79 -2.41 -2.92
C GLU A 91 -22.22 -2.79 -2.54
N ASN A 92 -22.96 -1.82 -2.00
CA ASN A 92 -24.40 -1.92 -1.80
C ASN A 92 -25.05 -0.67 -2.40
N ASP A 93 -25.86 -0.86 -3.44
CA ASP A 93 -26.38 0.17 -4.34
C ASP A 93 -25.31 1.05 -5.01
N ARG A 94 -24.89 2.10 -4.30
CA ARG A 94 -23.89 3.09 -4.74
C ARG A 94 -22.86 3.39 -3.65
N ARG A 95 -22.92 2.66 -2.53
CA ARG A 95 -22.02 2.76 -1.39
C ARG A 95 -20.94 1.70 -1.56
N ARG A 96 -19.67 2.09 -1.57
CA ARG A 96 -18.55 1.19 -1.80
C ARG A 96 -17.54 1.24 -0.67
N PHE A 97 -17.10 0.06 -0.24
CA PHE A 97 -15.96 -0.11 0.65
C PHE A 97 -14.81 -0.79 -0.09
N ASP A 98 -13.65 -0.13 -0.07
CA ASP A 98 -12.39 -0.67 -0.57
C ASP A 98 -11.55 -1.03 0.66
N VAL A 99 -11.29 -2.32 0.88
CA VAL A 99 -10.66 -2.80 2.10
C VAL A 99 -9.30 -3.42 1.81
N PHE A 100 -8.30 -2.95 2.55
CA PHE A 100 -6.91 -3.36 2.51
C PHE A 100 -6.52 -4.10 3.79
N CYS A 101 -5.66 -5.12 3.69
CA CYS A 101 -5.10 -5.83 4.83
C CYS A 101 -3.60 -5.57 4.89
N GLU A 102 -3.17 -4.80 5.89
CA GLU A 102 -1.78 -4.38 6.16
C GLU A 102 -1.10 -3.53 5.07
N GLN A 103 -1.34 -3.80 3.78
CA GLN A 103 -0.71 -3.15 2.65
C GLN A 103 -1.77 -2.48 1.75
N VAL A 104 -1.48 -1.24 1.36
CA VAL A 104 -2.35 -0.41 0.51
C VAL A 104 -1.83 -0.42 -0.92
N ALA A 105 -2.72 -0.71 -1.86
CA ALA A 105 -2.45 -0.79 -3.30
C ALA A 105 -1.25 -1.70 -3.67
N GLY A 106 -0.93 -2.69 -2.82
CA GLY A 106 0.27 -3.54 -2.90
C GLY A 106 1.61 -2.80 -2.96
N VAL A 107 1.60 -1.53 -2.56
CA VAL A 107 2.78 -0.68 -2.47
C VAL A 107 3.20 -0.53 -1.03
N LEU A 108 2.51 0.31 -0.26
CA LEU A 108 2.95 0.72 1.08
C LEU A 108 2.23 -0.05 2.18
N PHE A 109 2.96 -0.39 3.25
CA PHE A 109 2.40 -0.99 4.46
C PHE A 109 1.87 0.08 5.42
N LEU A 110 0.81 -0.23 6.15
CA LEU A 110 0.41 0.51 7.34
C LEU A 110 1.35 0.15 8.49
N THR A 111 2.37 0.98 8.72
CA THR A 111 3.39 0.71 9.75
C THR A 111 2.90 1.04 11.16
N ASP A 112 3.59 0.51 12.17
CA ASP A 112 3.31 0.86 13.57
C ASP A 112 3.47 2.37 13.83
N SER A 113 4.39 3.03 13.13
CA SER A 113 4.58 4.48 13.20
C SER A 113 3.34 5.22 12.70
N MET A 114 2.79 4.85 11.53
CA MET A 114 1.52 5.38 11.03
C MET A 114 0.35 5.11 12.00
N VAL A 115 0.28 3.91 12.57
CA VAL A 115 -0.74 3.55 13.57
C VAL A 115 -0.61 4.43 14.81
N SER A 116 0.59 4.67 15.30
CA SER A 116 0.82 5.50 16.49
C SER A 116 0.39 6.96 16.28
N ARG A 117 0.54 7.49 15.06
CA ARG A 117 0.11 8.83 14.64
C ARG A 117 -1.38 8.91 14.29
N SER A 118 -2.04 7.76 14.13
CA SER A 118 -3.46 7.72 13.76
C SER A 118 -4.32 8.40 14.81
N ARG A 119 -5.34 9.13 14.34
CA ARG A 119 -6.31 9.84 15.18
C ARG A 119 -7.57 9.01 15.33
N HIS A 120 -8.04 8.86 16.56
CA HIS A 120 -9.36 8.31 16.84
C HIS A 120 -10.45 9.24 16.26
N LEU A 121 -11.43 8.66 15.57
CA LEU A 121 -12.59 9.38 15.06
C LEU A 121 -13.80 9.21 15.97
N PHE A 122 -14.17 7.95 16.23
CA PHE A 122 -15.30 7.56 17.06
C PHE A 122 -15.28 6.04 17.30
N ASP A 123 -16.01 5.61 18.32
CA ASP A 123 -16.32 4.21 18.57
C ASP A 123 -17.84 4.02 18.40
N GLU A 124 -18.23 2.89 17.83
CA GLU A 124 -19.62 2.45 17.69
C GLU A 124 -19.69 0.98 18.13
N GLY A 125 -20.17 0.73 19.35
CA GLY A 125 -20.14 -0.62 19.93
C GLY A 125 -18.71 -1.20 19.94
N PRO A 126 -18.48 -2.39 19.35
CA PRO A 126 -17.14 -3.00 19.27
C PRO A 126 -16.28 -2.47 18.11
N LEU A 127 -16.80 -1.59 17.25
CA LEU A 127 -16.07 -1.01 16.13
C LEU A 127 -15.38 0.30 16.55
N SER A 128 -14.05 0.33 16.50
CA SER A 128 -13.26 1.57 16.63
C SER A 128 -12.82 2.06 15.26
N VAL A 129 -13.19 3.29 14.91
CA VAL A 129 -12.81 3.92 13.65
C VAL A 129 -11.72 4.96 13.91
N ARG A 130 -10.57 4.77 13.28
CA ARG A 130 -9.43 5.68 13.31
C ARG A 130 -9.17 6.22 11.92
N THR A 131 -8.51 7.37 11.80
CA THR A 131 -7.95 7.86 10.54
C THR A 131 -6.44 7.91 10.67
N VAL A 132 -5.73 7.51 9.62
CA VAL A 132 -4.27 7.78 9.56
C VAL A 132 -4.02 9.28 9.46
N ALA A 133 -2.81 9.74 9.80
CA ALA A 133 -2.51 11.17 9.75
C ALA A 133 -2.55 11.69 8.31
N LEU A 134 -2.84 12.99 8.13
CA LEU A 134 -2.93 13.58 6.79
C LEU A 134 -1.63 13.42 5.99
N THR A 135 -0.48 13.55 6.67
CA THR A 135 0.85 13.27 6.11
C THR A 135 0.97 11.84 5.55
N ASP A 136 0.42 10.83 6.25
CA ASP A 136 0.42 9.44 5.78
C ASP A 136 -0.56 9.24 4.61
N ILE A 137 -1.73 9.91 4.63
CA ILE A 137 -2.67 9.92 3.49
C ILE A 137 -2.01 10.53 2.25
N PHE A 138 -1.25 11.61 2.42
CA PHE A 138 -0.49 12.24 1.34
C PHE A 138 0.49 11.23 0.73
N LEU A 139 1.23 10.49 1.55
CA LEU A 139 2.16 9.46 1.09
C LEU A 139 1.46 8.33 0.32
N PHE A 140 0.36 7.78 0.84
CA PHE A 140 -0.43 6.78 0.11
C PHE A 140 -0.90 7.29 -1.26
N LYS A 141 -1.31 8.56 -1.36
CA LYS A 141 -1.72 9.19 -2.62
C LYS A 141 -0.55 9.47 -3.56
N ALA A 142 0.63 9.75 -3.01
CA ALA A 142 1.82 10.02 -3.80
C ALA A 142 2.24 8.80 -4.64
N VAL A 143 2.08 7.60 -4.08
CA VAL A 143 2.45 6.34 -4.75
C VAL A 143 1.32 5.71 -5.57
N ALA A 144 0.07 6.13 -5.34
CA ALA A 144 -1.09 5.56 -6.01
C ALA A 144 -1.13 5.94 -7.50
N ASN A 145 -1.57 5.02 -8.36
CA ASN A 145 -1.64 5.23 -9.80
C ASN A 145 -2.96 5.89 -10.26
N ARG A 146 -3.50 6.87 -9.52
CA ARG A 146 -4.74 7.58 -9.92
C ARG A 146 -4.48 9.06 -10.17
N GLU A 147 -5.09 9.59 -11.23
CA GLU A 147 -4.91 11.00 -11.60
C GLU A 147 -5.56 11.98 -10.62
N ASP A 148 -6.74 11.62 -10.10
CA ASP A 148 -7.52 12.43 -9.15
C ASP A 148 -6.78 12.65 -7.80
N ASP A 149 -5.77 11.83 -7.49
CA ASP A 149 -5.03 11.93 -6.23
C ASP A 149 -4.21 13.22 -6.10
N VAL A 150 -3.76 13.82 -7.21
CA VAL A 150 -3.02 15.10 -7.19
C VAL A 150 -3.87 16.20 -6.53
N ASP A 151 -5.16 16.22 -6.84
CA ASP A 151 -6.10 17.19 -6.30
C ASP A 151 -6.31 17.02 -4.79
N ASP A 152 -6.32 15.79 -4.31
CA ASP A 152 -6.41 15.49 -2.88
C ASP A 152 -5.09 15.82 -2.16
N MET A 153 -3.93 15.53 -2.77
CA MET A 153 -2.61 15.89 -2.24
C MET A 153 -2.45 17.40 -2.07
N ILE A 154 -2.90 18.20 -3.05
CA ILE A 154 -2.91 19.67 -2.94
C ILE A 154 -3.68 20.14 -1.71
N ARG A 155 -4.88 19.57 -1.47
CA ARG A 155 -5.73 19.94 -0.33
C ARG A 155 -5.06 19.61 1.00
N ILE A 156 -4.41 18.46 1.09
CA ILE A 156 -3.64 18.07 2.28
C ILE A 156 -2.48 19.06 2.49
N ALA A 157 -1.71 19.33 1.43
CA ALA A 157 -0.53 20.17 1.52
C ALA A 157 -0.84 21.64 1.86
N GLN A 158 -2.01 22.15 1.50
CA GLN A 158 -2.48 23.47 1.94
C GLN A 158 -2.66 23.56 3.47
N GLY A 159 -2.91 22.43 4.14
CA GLY A 159 -2.95 22.33 5.60
C GLY A 159 -1.58 22.12 6.27
N GLY A 160 -0.52 21.95 5.47
CA GLY A 160 0.81 21.57 5.92
C GLY A 160 1.05 20.07 5.86
N ILE A 161 2.20 19.68 5.35
CA ILE A 161 2.77 18.33 5.47
C ILE A 161 4.05 18.40 6.30
N ASP A 162 4.42 17.27 6.88
CA ASP A 162 5.65 17.11 7.65
C ASP A 162 6.62 16.28 6.79
N ASP A 163 7.51 16.96 6.08
CA ASP A 163 8.45 16.33 5.15
C ASP A 163 9.36 15.30 5.85
N ASP A 164 9.81 15.59 7.08
CA ASP A 164 10.66 14.69 7.87
C ASP A 164 9.93 13.37 8.15
N VAL A 165 8.66 13.44 8.58
CA VAL A 165 7.83 12.26 8.82
C VAL A 165 7.62 11.45 7.53
N ILE A 166 7.44 12.11 6.38
CA ILE A 166 7.28 11.39 5.12
C ILE A 166 8.59 10.68 4.75
N LEU A 167 9.74 11.34 4.92
CA LEU A 167 11.04 10.76 4.58
C LEU A 167 11.38 9.56 5.47
N GLU A 168 11.18 9.68 6.79
CA GLU A 168 11.34 8.56 7.72
C GLU A 168 10.45 7.37 7.34
N GLU A 169 9.21 7.65 6.93
CA GLU A 169 8.30 6.62 6.48
C GLU A 169 8.75 6.01 5.15
N VAL A 170 9.22 6.80 4.18
CA VAL A 170 9.78 6.30 2.92
C VAL A 170 10.96 5.35 3.16
N GLU A 171 11.87 5.68 4.06
CA GLU A 171 12.99 4.80 4.44
C GLU A 171 12.49 3.49 5.08
N THR A 172 11.51 3.60 5.98
CA THR A 172 10.88 2.44 6.62
C THR A 172 10.25 1.51 5.57
N GLN A 173 9.54 2.09 4.59
CA GLN A 173 8.89 1.36 3.51
C GLN A 173 9.91 0.69 2.58
N LEU A 174 11.01 1.37 2.23
CA LEU A 174 12.11 0.74 1.48
C LEU A 174 12.64 -0.51 2.20
N GLY A 175 12.84 -0.42 3.51
CA GLY A 175 13.27 -1.56 4.33
C GLY A 175 12.28 -2.72 4.36
N LEU A 176 10.98 -2.43 4.42
CA LEU A 176 9.91 -3.43 4.48
C LEU A 176 9.62 -4.09 3.13
N ILE A 177 9.52 -3.28 2.06
CA ILE A 177 9.13 -3.73 0.73
C ILE A 177 10.33 -4.37 0.01
N GLY A 178 11.56 -3.89 0.28
CA GLY A 178 12.79 -4.41 -0.31
C GLY A 178 12.97 -4.09 -1.79
N ARG A 179 12.13 -3.19 -2.33
CA ARG A 179 12.14 -2.70 -3.71
C ARG A 179 11.70 -1.24 -3.72
N ASP A 180 12.03 -0.53 -4.78
CA ASP A 180 12.02 0.94 -4.83
C ASP A 180 11.16 1.53 -5.96
N GLU A 181 10.34 0.72 -6.63
CA GLU A 181 9.50 1.20 -7.74
C GLU A 181 8.52 2.29 -7.29
N PHE A 182 8.11 2.26 -6.02
CA PHE A 182 7.23 3.28 -5.44
C PHE A 182 7.87 4.66 -5.35
N ILE A 183 9.21 4.75 -5.25
CA ILE A 183 9.93 6.03 -5.29
C ILE A 183 9.74 6.69 -6.65
N GLY A 184 9.78 5.91 -7.74
CA GLY A 184 9.50 6.41 -9.08
C GLY A 184 8.07 6.92 -9.22
N ALA A 185 7.08 6.17 -8.70
CA ALA A 185 5.69 6.61 -8.69
C ALA A 185 5.49 7.91 -7.90
N MET A 186 6.11 7.99 -6.72
CA MET A 186 6.11 9.18 -5.86
C MET A 186 6.73 10.39 -6.57
N LYS A 187 7.91 10.21 -7.17
CA LYS A 187 8.60 11.26 -7.95
C LYS A 187 7.71 11.79 -9.07
N HIS A 188 7.12 10.91 -9.88
CA HIS A 188 6.21 11.32 -10.95
C HIS A 188 4.98 12.09 -10.43
N LYS A 189 4.45 11.75 -9.25
CA LYS A 189 3.33 12.48 -8.66
C LYS A 189 3.75 13.85 -8.12
N LEU A 190 4.94 13.94 -7.53
CA LEU A 190 5.53 15.20 -7.06
C LEU A 190 5.82 16.14 -8.24
N ASP A 191 6.42 15.67 -9.33
CA ASP A 191 6.62 16.46 -10.56
C ASP A 191 5.30 17.11 -11.04
N ARG A 192 4.19 16.37 -10.98
CA ARG A 192 2.86 16.88 -11.34
C ARG A 192 2.31 17.93 -10.37
N LEU A 193 2.71 17.90 -9.10
CA LEU A 193 2.39 18.94 -8.14
C LEU A 193 3.20 20.21 -8.44
N GLU A 194 4.49 20.06 -8.74
CA GLU A 194 5.37 21.16 -9.16
C GLU A 194 4.86 21.84 -10.43
N GLU A 195 4.42 21.07 -11.45
CA GLU A 195 3.80 21.59 -12.68
C GLU A 195 2.56 22.47 -12.40
N ARG A 196 1.89 22.24 -11.27
CA ARG A 196 0.73 23.02 -10.81
C ARG A 196 1.10 24.13 -9.82
N GLY A 197 2.40 24.35 -9.60
CA GLY A 197 2.95 25.40 -8.73
C GLY A 197 3.05 25.02 -7.25
N TYR A 198 2.95 23.73 -6.91
CA TYR A 198 3.08 23.24 -5.53
C TYR A 198 4.44 22.55 -5.35
N VAL A 199 5.40 23.29 -4.80
CA VAL A 199 6.76 22.80 -4.53
C VAL A 199 6.93 22.65 -3.01
N PHE A 200 7.47 21.51 -2.61
CA PHE A 200 7.72 21.11 -1.21
C PHE A 200 9.15 20.62 -1.09
N ASP A 201 9.74 20.68 0.11
CA ASP A 201 11.14 20.29 0.34
C ASP A 201 11.37 18.81 0.00
N ILE A 202 10.35 17.95 0.21
CA ILE A 202 10.39 16.55 -0.18
C ILE A 202 10.64 16.28 -1.67
N HIS A 203 10.40 17.25 -2.58
CA HIS A 203 10.71 17.06 -4.00
C HIS A 203 12.20 16.79 -4.22
N ALA A 204 13.06 17.60 -3.60
CA ALA A 204 14.50 17.49 -3.77
C ALA A 204 15.05 16.19 -3.17
N GLU A 205 14.51 15.79 -2.01
CA GLU A 205 14.92 14.57 -1.32
C GLU A 205 14.50 13.31 -2.09
N ILE A 206 13.27 13.26 -2.60
CA ILE A 206 12.80 12.14 -3.42
C ILE A 206 13.52 12.09 -4.77
N GLU A 207 13.86 13.23 -5.38
CA GLU A 207 14.68 13.27 -6.60
C GLU A 207 16.08 12.67 -6.35
N SER A 208 16.73 13.11 -5.26
CA SER A 208 18.03 12.59 -4.83
C SER A 208 17.98 11.07 -4.60
N LEU A 209 16.96 10.61 -3.88
CA LEU A 209 16.74 9.19 -3.61
C LEU A 209 16.54 8.40 -4.92
N TYR A 210 15.67 8.88 -5.81
CA TYR A 210 15.41 8.25 -7.11
C TYR A 210 16.68 8.10 -7.97
N VAL A 211 17.50 9.14 -8.05
CA VAL A 211 18.78 9.13 -8.79
C VAL A 211 19.78 8.17 -8.17
N SER A 212 19.91 8.16 -6.84
CA SER A 212 20.84 7.28 -6.13
C SER A 212 20.52 5.80 -6.39
N LEU A 213 19.25 5.43 -6.27
CA LEU A 213 18.76 4.07 -6.49
C LEU A 213 18.89 3.63 -7.95
N GLY A 214 18.69 4.53 -8.90
CA GLY A 214 18.95 4.28 -10.32
C GLY A 214 20.43 3.99 -10.60
N THR A 215 21.34 4.69 -9.92
CA THR A 215 22.80 4.53 -10.06
C THR A 215 23.28 3.20 -9.47
N GLU A 216 22.72 2.77 -8.34
CA GLU A 216 23.02 1.47 -7.73
C GLU A 216 22.57 0.30 -8.61
N ARG A 217 21.38 0.40 -9.23
CA ARG A 217 20.88 -0.59 -10.19
C ARG A 217 21.79 -0.72 -11.42
N GLN A 218 22.29 0.40 -11.96
CA GLN A 218 23.26 0.37 -13.06
C GLN A 218 24.59 -0.25 -12.63
N SER A 219 25.08 0.07 -11.43
CA SER A 219 26.35 -0.45 -10.90
C SER A 219 26.31 -1.96 -10.62
N THR A 220 25.19 -2.46 -10.09
CA THR A 220 24.98 -3.91 -9.87
C THR A 220 24.83 -4.67 -11.19
N MET A 221 24.13 -4.12 -12.18
CA MET A 221 24.04 -4.70 -13.53
C MET A 221 25.38 -4.73 -14.28
N LEU A 222 26.24 -3.73 -14.05
CA LEU A 222 27.57 -3.64 -14.66
C LEU A 222 28.66 -4.45 -13.92
N SER A 223 28.34 -5.08 -12.78
CA SER A 223 29.28 -5.96 -12.08
C SER A 223 29.39 -7.32 -12.79
N PRO A 224 30.54 -7.68 -13.39
CA PRO A 224 30.69 -8.98 -14.02
C PRO A 224 30.72 -10.05 -12.93
N ARG A 225 29.79 -11.01 -12.96
CA ARG A 225 29.89 -12.23 -12.15
C ARG A 225 31.27 -12.85 -12.41
N PHE A 226 32.07 -12.92 -11.35
CA PHE A 226 33.40 -13.54 -11.31
C PHE A 226 33.43 -14.85 -12.10
N TRP A 227 34.19 -14.86 -13.20
CA TRP A 227 34.59 -16.09 -13.85
C TRP A 227 35.83 -16.60 -13.10
N SER A 228 35.64 -17.57 -12.20
CA SER A 228 36.75 -18.25 -11.54
C SER A 228 37.53 -19.05 -12.60
N SER A 229 38.75 -18.60 -12.86
CA SER A 229 39.70 -19.27 -13.74
C SER A 229 40.19 -20.54 -13.05
N ASN A 230 39.68 -21.71 -13.44
CA ASN A 230 40.38 -22.97 -13.16
C ASN A 230 41.35 -23.24 -14.31
N THR A 231 42.61 -22.87 -14.09
CA THR A 231 43.75 -23.38 -14.84
C THR A 231 43.89 -24.88 -14.56
N MET A 232 43.38 -25.71 -15.48
CA MET A 232 43.59 -27.15 -15.43
C MET A 232 44.74 -27.50 -16.37
N THR A 233 45.93 -27.65 -15.78
CA THR A 233 47.13 -28.16 -16.45
C THR A 233 46.86 -29.58 -16.98
N ILE A 234 46.95 -29.74 -18.29
CA ILE A 234 46.89 -31.05 -18.96
C ILE A 234 48.19 -31.81 -18.66
N SER A 235 48.14 -32.78 -17.75
CA SER A 235 49.14 -33.85 -17.66
C SER A 235 48.60 -35.08 -18.36
N THR A 236 49.34 -35.55 -19.35
CA THR A 236 49.01 -36.69 -20.19
C THR A 236 49.49 -38.01 -19.57
N ARG A 237 48.69 -39.07 -19.79
CA ARG A 237 49.06 -40.50 -19.90
C ARG A 237 49.45 -41.27 -18.61
N VAL A 238 48.63 -42.26 -18.22
CA VAL A 238 48.68 -43.70 -18.59
C VAL A 238 47.80 -44.50 -17.60
N SER A 239 46.73 -45.13 -18.10
CA SER A 239 46.11 -46.34 -17.51
C SER A 239 46.91 -47.57 -17.99
N PRO A 240 46.98 -48.76 -17.33
CA PRO A 240 45.84 -49.45 -16.72
C PRO A 240 46.14 -50.35 -15.50
N SER A 241 45.11 -50.77 -14.75
CA SER A 241 44.74 -52.20 -14.63
C SER A 241 43.76 -52.49 -13.50
N ARG A 242 42.92 -53.49 -13.81
CA ARG A 242 41.87 -54.17 -13.04
C ARG A 242 42.35 -54.74 -11.69
N ARG A 243 41.42 -54.79 -10.72
CA ARG A 243 41.01 -55.96 -9.88
C ARG A 243 39.86 -55.50 -8.97
N LEU A 244 38.63 -55.91 -9.24
CA LEU A 244 37.90 -56.98 -8.54
C LEU A 244 38.00 -56.91 -7.01
N ASN A 245 36.92 -56.50 -6.35
CA ASN A 245 36.53 -57.12 -5.09
C ASN A 245 35.02 -56.96 -4.83
N ALA A 246 34.31 -58.06 -4.99
CA ALA A 246 33.00 -58.29 -4.41
C ALA A 246 33.11 -59.55 -3.58
N ARG A 247 32.92 -59.44 -2.26
CA ARG A 247 32.48 -60.55 -1.40
C ARG A 247 32.14 -60.07 0.01
N SER A 248 30.87 -60.32 0.38
CA SER A 248 30.34 -60.76 1.68
C SER A 248 30.59 -59.85 2.90
N VAL A 249 29.63 -59.64 3.80
CA VAL A 249 28.96 -60.68 4.61
C VAL A 249 27.61 -60.19 5.12
N TRP A 250 26.64 -61.11 5.12
CA TRP A 250 25.35 -61.06 5.80
C TRP A 250 25.49 -61.16 7.32
N LYS A 251 24.85 -60.26 8.07
CA LYS A 251 23.86 -60.55 9.14
C LYS A 251 23.37 -59.25 9.77
#